data_AF-A0A2S5VZB6-F1
#
_entry.id   AF-A0A2S5VZB6-F1
#
_cell.length_a   1.000
_cell.length_b   1.000
_cell.length_c   1.000
_cell.angle_alpha   90.00
_cell.angle_beta   90.00
_cell.angle_gamma   90.00
#
_symmetry.space_group_name_H-M   'P 1'
#
loop_
_entity.id
_entity.type
_entity.pdbx_description
1 polymer ?
#
loop_
_entity_poly.entity_id
_entity_poly.type
_entity_poly.pdbx_seq_one_letter_code
_entity_poly.pdbx_strand_id
1 'polypeptide(L)'
;MGVAGWVGSTVAGGASVAGAVGAVVASPVGRGLAVTFGGVVAVAVGVATVGVGVAPLDAPWSAQPESSRTPISAAGNIHRIMLTPLCLSPVGRPRRDIPHPACQYEAIASCSRWGHTEPKTGMNNDMSDVQRRRGWASITAAMVVVGAVVLGVAPAAAGAPAGVPDAAAALMVAPTAVTQPAVSSNPIELAQTLVQANSAGKFRTNPTLIFQREIAPLANGQAQAGCALDVRILQVLVLTLQNFGSLTVSDLQRPCIGSNLNCGPPTYSVHCLNPGEAIDFTSVGGDGLNGGNGATIDLLRFLDTFVPRGTNAGQVNCRGNLPLANISQFSDSCNHQHVDFRNTNAPLNVRPATAVLPSLSASGAYVAALYQDYLNRTASGDDRQWWGGQLATGSPRNVVSDAFVNSDEYRLIRIDAAYRTVLGRSSEPGGRAHWLTLMQAGTITTDDIETQFYASDEYYAAHTRTDRGFVASLYVTLLHRNASSADRDFWSALVQQNGRQWVIDQFWDSTETISERVSLMYQRYLGRVPDPGGLASWVGLALKIGDSGLRSGLTSSDEYYARAVAAYS
;
A
#
# COMPACT_ATOMS: atom_id res chain seq x y z
N MET A 1 6.18 -56.70 -23.67
CA MET A 1 6.22 -56.07 -22.34
C MET A 1 5.79 -54.63 -22.57
N GLY A 2 4.64 -54.11 -22.13
CA GLY A 2 3.70 -54.52 -21.08
C GLY A 2 3.72 -53.46 -19.96
N VAL A 3 2.61 -52.89 -19.45
CA VAL A 3 1.16 -53.21 -19.58
C VAL A 3 0.32 -51.90 -19.63
N ALA A 4 -1.00 -52.02 -19.89
CA ALA A 4 -2.06 -51.00 -20.01
C ALA A 4 -2.23 -50.01 -18.82
N GLY A 5 -3.15 -49.01 -18.79
CA GLY A 5 -4.29 -48.61 -19.64
C GLY A 5 -4.90 -47.26 -19.11
N TRP A 6 -5.66 -46.45 -19.86
CA TRP A 6 -7.10 -46.57 -20.20
C TRP A 6 -8.05 -46.79 -18.99
N VAL A 7 -9.19 -46.08 -18.81
CA VAL A 7 -9.72 -44.84 -19.45
C VAL A 7 -10.92 -44.25 -18.66
N GLY A 8 -11.30 -42.99 -18.95
CA GLY A 8 -12.65 -42.44 -18.73
C GLY A 8 -12.91 -41.68 -17.40
N SER A 9 -14.03 -40.97 -17.22
CA SER A 9 -14.97 -40.35 -18.18
C SER A 9 -16.05 -39.56 -17.41
N THR A 10 -16.40 -38.35 -17.90
CA THR A 10 -17.63 -37.57 -17.72
C THR A 10 -18.80 -38.10 -16.85
N VAL A 11 -19.43 -37.21 -16.07
CA VAL A 11 -20.80 -36.68 -16.31
C VAL A 11 -21.11 -35.55 -15.29
N ALA A 12 -22.06 -34.66 -15.62
CA ALA A 12 -22.43 -33.49 -14.82
C ALA A 12 -23.81 -33.62 -14.15
N GLY A 13 -24.06 -32.80 -13.12
CA GLY A 13 -25.36 -32.59 -12.47
C GLY A 13 -25.20 -32.09 -11.03
N GLY A 14 -26.04 -31.19 -10.50
CA GLY A 14 -27.10 -30.44 -11.18
C GLY A 14 -28.12 -29.79 -10.23
N ALA A 15 -27.91 -28.50 -9.94
CA ALA A 15 -28.90 -27.50 -9.48
C ALA A 15 -29.70 -27.67 -8.15
N SER A 16 -29.86 -26.50 -7.49
CA SER A 16 -31.06 -26.05 -6.71
C SER A 16 -31.23 -26.54 -5.25
N VAL A 17 -31.95 -25.85 -4.35
CA VAL A 17 -32.85 -24.67 -4.44
C VAL A 17 -32.50 -23.61 -3.34
N ALA A 18 -33.09 -22.40 -3.43
CA ALA A 18 -33.14 -21.32 -2.43
C ALA A 18 -33.62 -21.75 -1.01
N GLY A 19 -33.56 -20.93 0.06
CA GLY A 19 -33.13 -19.53 0.26
C GLY A 19 -34.00 -18.82 1.33
N ALA A 20 -33.65 -17.58 1.74
CA ALA A 20 -34.31 -16.73 2.76
C ALA A 20 -34.43 -17.36 4.19
N VAL A 21 -33.88 -16.83 5.29
CA VAL A 21 -33.65 -15.44 5.75
C VAL A 21 -34.93 -14.61 5.90
N GLY A 22 -35.45 -14.54 7.12
CA GLY A 22 -36.41 -13.53 7.58
C GLY A 22 -35.74 -12.47 8.45
N ALA A 23 -36.30 -11.25 8.49
CA ALA A 23 -35.83 -10.14 9.33
C ALA A 23 -36.29 -10.30 10.82
N VAL A 24 -36.03 -9.38 11.76
CA VAL A 24 -36.70 -8.06 11.89
C VAL A 24 -36.01 -7.13 12.93
N VAL A 25 -35.68 -5.91 12.49
CA VAL A 25 -35.84 -4.57 13.10
C VAL A 25 -35.43 -4.25 14.57
N ALA A 26 -34.38 -3.41 14.66
CA ALA A 26 -34.13 -2.19 15.46
C ALA A 26 -34.90 -1.79 16.75
N SER A 27 -34.20 -1.05 17.64
CA SER A 27 -34.57 0.31 18.12
C SER A 27 -33.43 1.03 18.87
N PRO A 28 -33.14 2.33 18.61
CA PRO A 28 -32.24 3.17 19.42
C PRO A 28 -32.97 4.13 20.37
N VAL A 29 -32.24 4.67 21.37
CA VAL A 29 -32.76 5.61 22.39
C VAL A 29 -32.51 7.07 21.98
N GLY A 30 -33.51 7.94 22.11
CA GLY A 30 -33.38 9.40 21.89
C GLY A 30 -33.17 10.21 23.18
N ARG A 31 -32.65 11.45 23.07
CA ARG A 31 -32.54 12.41 24.18
C ARG A 31 -32.47 13.89 23.73
N GLY A 32 -33.22 14.74 24.44
CA GLY A 32 -32.79 16.06 24.92
C GLY A 32 -32.54 17.20 23.93
N LEU A 33 -33.42 18.22 23.95
CA LEU A 33 -33.20 19.54 23.34
C LEU A 33 -32.80 20.56 24.44
N ALA A 34 -31.85 21.46 24.14
CA ALA A 34 -31.53 22.66 24.94
C ALA A 34 -30.95 23.75 24.01
N VAL A 35 -31.17 25.04 24.33
CA VAL A 35 -31.15 26.14 23.33
C VAL A 35 -30.60 27.46 23.92
N THR A 36 -29.86 28.23 23.09
CA THR A 36 -29.45 29.67 23.25
C THR A 36 -28.46 30.06 24.38
N PHE A 37 -27.67 31.16 24.30
CA PHE A 37 -27.44 32.18 23.24
C PHE A 37 -26.04 32.84 23.38
N GLY A 38 -25.39 33.17 22.25
CA GLY A 38 -24.63 34.43 22.00
C GLY A 38 -23.31 34.77 22.75
N GLY A 39 -22.28 35.16 21.99
CA GLY A 39 -21.10 35.89 22.51
C GLY A 39 -19.84 35.78 21.64
N VAL A 40 -19.22 36.90 21.25
CA VAL A 40 -17.98 36.94 20.45
C VAL A 40 -16.92 37.78 21.16
N VAL A 41 -15.70 37.25 21.27
CA VAL A 41 -14.48 38.01 21.60
C VAL A 41 -13.33 37.46 20.74
N ALA A 42 -12.53 38.35 20.16
CA ALA A 42 -11.28 38.02 19.48
C ALA A 42 -10.09 38.67 20.22
N VAL A 43 -8.94 38.00 20.23
CA VAL A 43 -7.69 38.51 20.80
C VAL A 43 -6.56 38.25 19.81
N ALA A 44 -5.74 39.27 19.52
CA ALA A 44 -4.61 39.18 18.61
C ALA A 44 -3.32 38.76 19.34
N VAL A 45 -2.40 38.12 18.62
CA VAL A 45 -1.07 37.77 19.11
C VAL A 45 -0.05 38.78 18.58
N GLY A 46 0.63 39.50 19.47
CA GLY A 46 1.73 40.39 19.15
C GLY A 46 3.10 39.74 19.38
N VAL A 47 4.05 40.00 18.47
CA VAL A 47 5.44 39.49 18.56
C VAL A 47 6.34 40.55 19.18
N ALA A 48 7.30 40.16 20.02
CA ALA A 48 8.40 41.00 20.45
C ALA A 48 9.71 40.20 20.57
N THR A 49 10.77 40.68 19.92
CA THR A 49 12.11 40.08 19.90
C THR A 49 13.17 41.15 20.16
N VAL A 50 14.02 40.95 21.17
CA VAL A 50 15.28 41.69 21.38
C VAL A 50 16.30 40.73 22.00
N GLY A 51 17.57 40.81 21.57
CA GLY A 51 18.66 40.04 22.17
C GLY A 51 20.05 40.52 21.74
N VAL A 52 21.03 40.32 22.63
CA VAL A 52 22.50 40.50 22.51
C VAL A 52 23.09 39.48 23.51
N GLY A 53 24.17 38.71 23.33
CA GLY A 53 25.46 38.93 22.66
C GLY A 53 26.51 39.41 23.69
N VAL A 54 27.75 38.90 23.79
CA VAL A 54 28.47 37.82 23.09
C VAL A 54 29.72 37.37 23.89
N ALA A 55 30.09 36.07 23.82
CA ALA A 55 31.48 35.54 23.85
C ALA A 55 32.35 35.67 25.16
N PRO A 56 33.56 35.04 25.25
CA PRO A 56 33.81 33.59 25.17
C PRO A 56 34.95 33.02 26.09
N LEU A 57 35.25 31.70 25.91
CA LEU A 57 36.55 30.99 26.06
C LEU A 57 37.03 30.36 27.41
N ASP A 58 37.86 29.32 27.21
CA ASP A 58 38.93 28.69 28.02
C ASP A 58 38.67 27.82 29.29
N ALA A 59 38.59 26.50 29.01
CA ALA A 59 39.58 25.48 29.40
C ALA A 59 39.69 24.95 30.87
N PRO A 60 40.29 23.75 31.11
CA PRO A 60 39.96 22.91 32.28
C PRO A 60 41.12 22.56 33.23
N TRP A 61 40.81 22.01 34.43
CA TRP A 61 41.71 21.07 35.11
C TRP A 61 41.02 20.08 36.10
N SER A 62 41.82 19.29 36.83
CA SER A 62 41.44 18.02 37.50
C SER A 62 42.07 17.85 38.90
N ALA A 63 41.41 17.15 39.86
CA ALA A 63 42.06 16.36 40.92
C ALA A 63 41.08 15.50 41.79
N GLN A 64 41.65 14.53 42.52
CA GLN A 64 41.11 13.59 43.55
C GLN A 64 41.91 13.81 44.88
N PRO A 65 41.91 12.98 45.96
CA PRO A 65 41.13 11.79 46.39
C PRO A 65 40.31 12.11 47.70
N GLU A 66 39.96 11.25 48.68
CA GLU A 66 40.06 9.80 49.03
C GLU A 66 38.68 9.39 49.66
N SER A 67 38.39 8.32 50.41
CA SER A 67 39.09 7.21 51.11
C SER A 67 38.16 5.97 51.15
N SER A 68 38.60 4.75 50.84
CA SER A 68 39.20 3.70 51.71
C SER A 68 38.32 3.28 52.92
N ARG A 69 38.09 1.99 53.25
CA ARG A 69 38.83 0.72 53.00
C ARG A 69 37.89 -0.50 52.69
N THR A 70 38.46 -1.71 52.61
CA THR A 70 37.89 -2.92 51.96
C THR A 70 37.78 -4.16 52.92
N PRO A 71 37.82 -5.47 52.54
CA PRO A 71 36.73 -6.40 52.88
C PRO A 71 37.14 -7.73 53.58
N ILE A 72 36.17 -8.60 53.92
CA ILE A 72 36.40 -10.04 54.26
C ILE A 72 35.32 -10.93 53.60
N SER A 73 35.70 -12.17 53.23
CA SER A 73 34.90 -13.18 52.50
C SER A 73 34.67 -14.46 53.30
N ALA A 74 33.53 -15.16 53.09
CA ALA A 74 33.34 -16.57 53.45
C ALA A 74 32.19 -17.23 52.65
N ALA A 75 32.13 -18.57 52.61
CA ALA A 75 31.08 -19.38 51.98
C ALA A 75 30.69 -20.58 52.88
N GLY A 76 29.49 -21.17 52.74
CA GLY A 76 29.12 -22.34 53.56
C GLY A 76 27.67 -22.89 53.49
N ASN A 77 27.41 -23.74 52.50
CA ASN A 77 26.54 -24.94 52.47
C ASN A 77 25.45 -25.28 53.54
N ILE A 78 24.25 -25.60 53.02
CA ILE A 78 23.45 -26.85 53.20
C ILE A 78 22.88 -27.24 54.60
N HIS A 79 21.52 -27.32 54.69
CA HIS A 79 20.69 -28.44 55.23
C HIS A 79 19.21 -27.96 55.45
N ARG A 80 18.16 -28.78 55.66
CA ARG A 80 17.66 -30.08 55.11
C ARG A 80 16.27 -30.36 55.76
N ILE A 81 15.36 -31.10 55.08
CA ILE A 81 14.20 -31.86 55.65
C ILE A 81 13.04 -31.07 56.31
N MET A 82 11.82 -31.25 55.79
CA MET A 82 10.70 -31.90 56.51
C MET A 82 9.73 -32.57 55.50
N LEU A 83 8.83 -33.44 56.00
CA LEU A 83 8.06 -34.43 55.23
C LEU A 83 6.58 -34.45 55.67
N THR A 84 5.66 -34.63 54.69
CA THR A 84 4.39 -35.42 54.66
C THR A 84 3.55 -35.66 55.95
N PRO A 85 2.19 -35.75 55.91
CA PRO A 85 1.47 -36.61 54.92
C PRO A 85 0.00 -36.30 54.50
N LEU A 86 -0.37 -36.94 53.37
CA LEU A 86 -1.64 -37.63 52.98
C LEU A 86 -3.01 -37.27 53.63
N CYS A 87 -4.07 -37.15 52.79
CA CYS A 87 -5.22 -38.10 52.80
C CYS A 87 -6.23 -37.98 51.63
N LEU A 88 -6.53 -39.14 51.00
CA LEU A 88 -7.78 -39.70 50.40
C LEU A 88 -8.92 -38.83 49.76
N SER A 89 -9.60 -39.45 48.76
CA SER A 89 -10.84 -39.04 48.04
C SER A 89 -12.07 -39.86 48.56
N PRO A 90 -13.27 -40.08 47.90
CA PRO A 90 -13.80 -39.68 46.55
C PRO A 90 -15.35 -39.40 46.42
N VAL A 91 -15.84 -39.25 45.16
CA VAL A 91 -17.24 -39.44 44.60
C VAL A 91 -18.35 -38.35 44.78
N GLY A 92 -19.09 -38.04 43.69
CA GLY A 92 -20.42 -37.36 43.71
C GLY A 92 -21.08 -37.07 42.33
N ARG A 93 -22.41 -37.27 42.18
CA ARG A 93 -23.34 -37.00 41.01
C ARG A 93 -24.82 -37.20 41.49
N PRO A 94 -25.94 -36.91 40.75
CA PRO A 94 -26.27 -35.93 39.67
C PRO A 94 -27.73 -35.29 39.78
N ARG A 95 -28.26 -34.66 38.69
CA ARG A 95 -29.68 -34.61 38.16
C ARG A 95 -30.70 -33.43 38.39
N ARG A 96 -31.39 -33.05 37.27
CA ARG A 96 -32.78 -32.50 37.00
C ARG A 96 -33.16 -31.02 37.32
N ASP A 97 -34.20 -30.36 36.72
CA ASP A 97 -34.85 -30.31 35.35
C ASP A 97 -36.05 -29.27 35.29
N ILE A 98 -36.36 -28.66 34.10
CA ILE A 98 -37.73 -28.21 33.60
C ILE A 98 -38.39 -26.95 34.32
N PRO A 99 -39.41 -26.15 33.82
CA PRO A 99 -40.34 -26.18 32.66
C PRO A 99 -40.41 -24.89 31.73
N HIS A 100 -41.60 -24.22 31.59
CA HIS A 100 -42.10 -23.22 30.59
C HIS A 100 -43.40 -22.52 31.11
N PRO A 101 -44.23 -21.65 30.40
CA PRO A 101 -44.38 -21.23 28.97
C PRO A 101 -44.30 -19.66 28.78
N ALA A 102 -45.08 -18.79 28.05
CA ALA A 102 -46.29 -18.80 27.16
C ALA A 102 -46.48 -17.47 26.32
N CYS A 103 -47.44 -17.45 25.34
CA CYS A 103 -48.08 -16.30 24.60
C CYS A 103 -47.20 -15.37 23.70
N GLN A 104 -47.54 -14.81 22.50
CA GLN A 104 -48.78 -14.41 21.73
C GLN A 104 -49.20 -12.92 21.91
N TYR A 105 -49.73 -12.16 20.91
CA TYR A 105 -50.27 -12.46 19.55
C TYR A 105 -50.35 -11.21 18.58
N GLU A 106 -50.52 -11.45 17.26
CA GLU A 106 -51.16 -10.61 16.18
C GLU A 106 -50.56 -9.28 15.60
N ALA A 107 -51.00 -8.85 14.39
CA ALA A 107 -50.54 -7.65 13.61
C ALA A 107 -51.46 -7.26 12.40
N ILE A 108 -51.38 -6.00 11.87
CA ILE A 108 -52.15 -5.41 10.71
C ILE A 108 -51.28 -4.41 9.88
N ALA A 109 -51.63 -4.12 8.61
CA ALA A 109 -50.91 -3.18 7.70
C ALA A 109 -51.82 -2.43 6.67
N SER A 110 -51.38 -1.29 6.08
CA SER A 110 -51.85 -0.75 4.76
C SER A 110 -51.22 0.58 4.26
N CYS A 111 -51.45 0.87 2.96
CA CYS A 111 -51.45 2.16 2.23
C CYS A 111 -50.18 2.72 1.53
N SER A 112 -50.42 3.49 0.46
CA SER A 112 -49.43 4.06 -0.49
C SER A 112 -50.02 5.18 -1.40
N ARG A 113 -49.16 5.87 -2.17
CA ARG A 113 -49.38 6.54 -3.49
C ARG A 113 -49.58 8.10 -3.60
N TRP A 114 -48.57 8.75 -4.22
CA TRP A 114 -48.51 9.85 -5.22
C TRP A 114 -49.51 11.05 -5.26
N GLY A 115 -48.96 12.25 -5.58
CA GLY A 115 -49.67 13.44 -6.10
C GLY A 115 -48.69 14.58 -6.54
N HIS A 116 -49.07 15.43 -7.52
CA HIS A 116 -48.23 16.53 -8.09
C HIS A 116 -48.91 17.91 -7.97
N THR A 117 -48.13 19.01 -7.93
CA THR A 117 -48.23 20.21 -8.83
C THR A 117 -47.13 21.27 -8.59
N GLU A 118 -46.98 22.21 -9.54
CA GLU A 118 -46.07 23.39 -9.60
C GLU A 118 -46.93 24.65 -9.98
N PRO A 119 -46.46 25.92 -10.25
CA PRO A 119 -45.13 26.38 -10.73
C PRO A 119 -44.60 27.77 -10.21
N LYS A 120 -43.50 28.26 -10.84
CA LYS A 120 -42.94 29.66 -10.88
C LYS A 120 -42.10 30.13 -9.67
N THR A 121 -41.02 30.93 -9.81
CA THR A 121 -40.26 31.47 -10.97
C THR A 121 -38.86 31.93 -10.50
N GLY A 122 -37.79 31.74 -11.30
CA GLY A 122 -36.45 32.29 -11.03
C GLY A 122 -35.46 32.00 -12.16
N MET A 123 -34.61 32.97 -12.51
CA MET A 123 -33.71 32.90 -13.68
C MET A 123 -32.43 32.09 -13.39
N ASN A 124 -32.04 31.22 -14.33
CA ASN A 124 -30.70 30.62 -14.40
C ASN A 124 -29.95 31.19 -15.62
N ASN A 125 -28.67 31.52 -15.45
CA ASN A 125 -27.74 31.65 -16.58
C ASN A 125 -27.03 30.30 -16.76
N ASP A 126 -27.02 29.79 -17.98
CA ASP A 126 -26.44 28.49 -18.31
C ASP A 126 -24.96 28.62 -18.74
N MET A 127 -24.10 27.78 -18.18
CA MET A 127 -22.71 27.61 -18.62
C MET A 127 -22.44 26.13 -18.85
N SER A 128 -22.55 25.72 -20.11
CA SER A 128 -22.54 24.32 -20.52
C SER A 128 -21.13 23.73 -20.66
N ASP A 129 -20.81 22.86 -19.71
CA ASP A 129 -20.27 21.51 -19.97
C ASP A 129 -18.92 21.35 -20.71
N VAL A 130 -17.84 21.91 -20.12
CA VAL A 130 -16.45 21.44 -20.41
C VAL A 130 -15.63 21.17 -19.14
N GLN A 131 -15.76 21.98 -18.08
CA GLN A 131 -14.85 21.95 -16.92
C GLN A 131 -14.98 20.73 -15.97
N ARG A 132 -15.78 19.71 -16.26
CA ARG A 132 -15.99 18.53 -15.38
C ARG A 132 -15.02 17.35 -15.61
N ARG A 133 -13.84 17.58 -16.20
CA ARG A 133 -12.86 16.52 -16.55
C ARG A 133 -11.39 16.83 -16.21
N ARG A 134 -11.08 17.25 -14.97
CA ARG A 134 -9.73 17.14 -14.37
C ARG A 134 -9.85 17.13 -12.83
N GLY A 135 -9.81 15.94 -12.23
CA GLY A 135 -9.89 15.71 -10.79
C GLY A 135 -9.71 14.23 -10.48
N TRP A 136 -8.72 13.88 -9.64
CA TRP A 136 -8.26 12.50 -9.45
C TRP A 136 -8.93 11.80 -8.27
N ALA A 137 -9.32 10.52 -8.45
CA ALA A 137 -9.61 9.58 -7.36
C ALA A 137 -9.36 8.13 -7.82
N SER A 138 -8.91 7.28 -6.89
CA SER A 138 -8.26 5.99 -7.14
C SER A 138 -9.18 4.83 -7.59
N ILE A 139 -8.65 4.01 -8.51
CA ILE A 139 -8.82 2.55 -8.65
C ILE A 139 -10.23 1.94 -8.43
N THR A 140 -10.84 1.46 -9.52
CA THR A 140 -11.34 0.06 -9.58
C THR A 140 -11.48 -0.40 -11.04
N ALA A 141 -11.45 -1.72 -11.28
CA ALA A 141 -11.50 -2.31 -12.62
C ALA A 141 -12.80 -3.09 -12.86
N ALA A 142 -13.35 -3.00 -14.08
CA ALA A 142 -14.34 -3.92 -14.61
C ALA A 142 -14.19 -4.00 -16.13
N MET A 143 -13.90 -5.20 -16.67
CA MET A 143 -13.92 -5.45 -18.12
C MET A 143 -15.31 -5.93 -18.55
N VAL A 144 -15.82 -5.41 -19.67
CA VAL A 144 -16.79 -6.11 -20.53
C VAL A 144 -16.41 -5.85 -21.98
N VAL A 145 -16.28 -6.90 -22.80
CA VAL A 145 -15.92 -6.80 -24.23
C VAL A 145 -16.84 -7.71 -25.04
N VAL A 146 -17.73 -7.09 -25.84
CA VAL A 146 -18.49 -7.67 -26.96
C VAL A 146 -18.78 -6.49 -27.92
N GLY A 147 -18.66 -6.57 -29.25
CA GLY A 147 -18.24 -7.66 -30.14
C GLY A 147 -17.86 -7.10 -31.53
N ALA A 148 -17.43 -7.95 -32.47
CA ALA A 148 -16.78 -7.52 -33.71
C ALA A 148 -17.67 -7.49 -34.96
N VAL A 149 -17.28 -6.70 -35.97
CA VAL A 149 -17.61 -6.86 -37.40
C VAL A 149 -16.34 -6.57 -38.23
N VAL A 150 -16.25 -7.13 -39.45
CA VAL A 150 -15.04 -7.24 -40.30
C VAL A 150 -15.25 -6.58 -41.67
N LEU A 151 -14.17 -6.07 -42.29
CA LEU A 151 -13.79 -6.12 -43.74
C LEU A 151 -12.63 -5.12 -43.97
N GLY A 152 -11.45 -5.54 -44.48
CA GLY A 152 -11.09 -5.52 -45.92
C GLY A 152 -10.30 -4.25 -46.27
N VAL A 153 -9.24 -4.22 -47.10
CA VAL A 153 -8.64 -5.19 -48.04
C VAL A 153 -7.11 -4.90 -48.15
N ALA A 154 -6.30 -5.86 -48.62
CA ALA A 154 -4.88 -5.65 -49.01
C ALA A 154 -4.69 -5.95 -50.52
N PRO A 155 -3.54 -5.59 -51.14
CA PRO A 155 -2.51 -6.63 -51.33
C PRO A 155 -1.03 -6.17 -51.46
N ALA A 156 -0.11 -7.11 -51.16
CA ALA A 156 1.15 -7.41 -51.89
C ALA A 156 2.27 -6.33 -52.07
N ALA A 157 3.56 -6.65 -52.26
CA ALA A 157 4.41 -7.85 -52.03
C ALA A 157 5.87 -7.48 -52.44
N ALA A 158 6.95 -8.19 -52.08
CA ALA A 158 7.30 -9.06 -50.94
C ALA A 158 8.83 -9.36 -51.04
N GLY A 159 9.48 -9.82 -49.96
CA GLY A 159 10.90 -10.21 -49.98
C GLY A 159 11.38 -10.89 -48.69
N ALA A 160 12.10 -12.01 -48.82
CA ALA A 160 12.62 -12.88 -47.75
C ALA A 160 13.85 -13.65 -48.30
N PRO A 161 14.59 -14.51 -47.54
CA PRO A 161 14.40 -14.95 -46.14
C PRO A 161 15.69 -15.02 -45.28
N ALA A 162 15.54 -15.30 -43.97
CA ALA A 162 16.44 -16.12 -43.15
C ALA A 162 15.71 -16.53 -41.84
N GLY A 163 15.80 -17.80 -41.43
CA GLY A 163 14.89 -18.37 -40.41
C GLY A 163 15.39 -18.38 -38.96
N VAL A 164 14.43 -18.48 -38.03
CA VAL A 164 14.57 -18.84 -36.60
C VAL A 164 13.38 -19.74 -36.24
N PRO A 165 13.54 -20.85 -35.49
CA PRO A 165 12.46 -21.83 -35.24
C PRO A 165 11.42 -21.38 -34.19
N ASP A 166 10.32 -22.13 -34.13
CA ASP A 166 9.03 -21.77 -33.51
C ASP A 166 9.02 -21.49 -31.99
N ALA A 167 8.18 -20.53 -31.60
CA ALA A 167 7.78 -20.28 -30.21
C ALA A 167 6.23 -20.15 -30.09
N ALA A 168 5.49 -21.09 -30.69
CA ALA A 168 4.02 -21.03 -30.82
C ALA A 168 3.30 -22.13 -29.99
N ALA A 169 3.40 -22.08 -28.66
CA ALA A 169 2.85 -23.14 -27.79
C ALA A 169 2.33 -22.65 -26.42
N ALA A 170 1.38 -21.69 -26.37
CA ALA A 170 0.64 -21.36 -25.15
C ALA A 170 -0.70 -20.62 -25.39
N LEU A 171 -1.76 -21.32 -25.79
CA LEU A 171 -3.14 -20.83 -25.54
C LEU A 171 -4.18 -21.97 -25.42
N MET A 172 -4.10 -22.74 -24.32
CA MET A 172 -5.23 -23.52 -23.81
C MET A 172 -5.50 -23.09 -22.38
N VAL A 173 -6.64 -22.44 -22.16
CA VAL A 173 -7.04 -21.94 -20.83
C VAL A 173 -7.64 -23.09 -20.02
N ALA A 174 -6.87 -23.60 -19.07
CA ALA A 174 -7.37 -24.49 -18.02
C ALA A 174 -8.39 -23.75 -17.12
N PRO A 175 -9.34 -24.46 -16.47
CA PRO A 175 -10.28 -23.82 -15.54
C PRO A 175 -9.54 -23.08 -14.42
N THR A 176 -10.14 -21.98 -13.93
CA THR A 176 -9.54 -21.07 -12.97
C THR A 176 -9.05 -21.79 -11.71
N ALA A 177 -7.73 -21.92 -11.58
CA ALA A 177 -7.11 -22.33 -10.34
C ALA A 177 -7.48 -21.33 -9.24
N VAL A 178 -7.77 -21.82 -8.02
CA VAL A 178 -7.89 -20.96 -6.85
C VAL A 178 -6.55 -20.26 -6.65
N THR A 179 -6.52 -18.95 -6.88
CA THR A 179 -5.29 -18.15 -6.81
C THR A 179 -4.87 -18.05 -5.35
N GLN A 180 -3.94 -18.90 -4.94
CA GLN A 180 -3.42 -18.91 -3.58
C GLN A 180 -2.90 -17.52 -3.19
N PRO A 181 -3.23 -17.03 -1.98
CA PRO A 181 -2.92 -15.66 -1.60
C PRO A 181 -1.40 -15.46 -1.56
N ALA A 182 -0.97 -14.25 -1.94
CA ALA A 182 0.44 -13.92 -2.08
C ALA A 182 0.94 -13.17 -0.85
N VAL A 183 2.00 -13.69 -0.22
CA VAL A 183 2.56 -13.13 1.01
C VAL A 183 4.09 -13.30 1.03
N SER A 184 4.79 -12.42 1.73
CA SER A 184 6.24 -12.53 1.90
C SER A 184 6.61 -13.76 2.75
N SER A 185 7.82 -14.29 2.53
CA SER A 185 8.47 -15.30 3.38
C SER A 185 9.46 -14.70 4.38
N ASN A 186 9.62 -13.38 4.44
CA ASN A 186 10.55 -12.70 5.34
C ASN A 186 9.82 -12.21 6.60
N PRO A 187 10.19 -12.67 7.81
CA PRO A 187 9.52 -12.25 9.04
C PRO A 187 9.65 -10.74 9.32
N ILE A 188 10.69 -10.08 8.82
CA ILE A 188 10.92 -8.64 8.99
C ILE A 188 9.89 -7.83 8.18
N GLU A 189 9.67 -8.15 6.91
CA GLU A 189 8.65 -7.52 6.04
C GLU A 189 7.23 -7.67 6.59
N LEU A 190 6.93 -8.86 7.12
CA LEU A 190 5.61 -9.15 7.67
C LEU A 190 5.39 -8.35 8.97
N ALA A 191 6.40 -8.29 9.84
CA ALA A 191 6.36 -7.44 11.03
C ALA A 191 6.26 -5.95 10.66
N GLN A 192 6.93 -5.48 9.62
CA GLN A 192 6.83 -4.09 9.13
C GLN A 192 5.44 -3.76 8.59
N THR A 193 4.84 -4.68 7.83
CA THR A 193 3.43 -4.59 7.39
C THR A 193 2.49 -4.46 8.59
N LEU A 194 2.74 -5.21 9.68
CA LEU A 194 1.97 -5.14 10.91
C LEU A 194 2.25 -3.85 11.72
N VAL A 195 3.48 -3.31 11.71
CA VAL A 195 3.79 -2.00 12.31
C VAL A 195 3.05 -0.86 11.60
N GLN A 196 3.05 -0.85 10.27
CA GLN A 196 2.27 0.11 9.47
C GLN A 196 0.76 -0.04 9.74
N ALA A 197 0.27 -1.28 9.83
CA ALA A 197 -1.12 -1.55 10.17
C ALA A 197 -1.50 -1.07 11.58
N ASN A 198 -0.59 -1.17 12.54
CA ASN A 198 -0.80 -0.69 13.91
C ASN A 198 -0.76 0.85 13.99
N SER A 199 0.14 1.52 13.26
CA SER A 199 0.12 2.99 13.18
C SER A 199 -1.16 3.52 12.50
N ALA A 200 -1.71 2.77 11.53
CA ALA A 200 -3.02 3.03 10.94
C ALA A 200 -4.23 2.58 11.82
N GLY A 201 -3.99 2.05 13.02
CA GLY A 201 -5.03 1.56 13.94
C GLY A 201 -5.81 0.33 13.45
N LYS A 202 -5.33 -0.34 12.40
CA LYS A 202 -5.93 -1.51 11.74
C LYS A 202 -5.46 -2.84 12.33
N PHE A 203 -4.19 -2.94 12.73
CA PHE A 203 -3.71 -4.03 13.58
C PHE A 203 -3.65 -3.54 15.02
N ARG A 204 -4.01 -4.39 15.99
CA ARG A 204 -3.98 -4.07 17.42
C ARG A 204 -3.59 -5.31 18.23
N THR A 205 -2.93 -5.11 19.38
CA THR A 205 -2.70 -6.17 20.37
C THR A 205 -3.22 -5.74 21.74
N ASN A 206 -3.77 -6.67 22.52
CA ASN A 206 -4.19 -6.43 23.89
C ASN A 206 -3.70 -7.56 24.82
N PRO A 207 -2.62 -7.37 25.60
CA PRO A 207 -1.94 -6.09 25.87
C PRO A 207 -1.12 -5.55 24.70
N THR A 208 -0.89 -4.24 24.70
CA THR A 208 0.03 -3.53 23.77
C THR A 208 1.47 -4.06 23.86
N LEU A 209 1.83 -4.72 24.97
CA LEU A 209 3.16 -5.29 25.20
C LEU A 209 3.52 -6.38 24.18
N ILE A 210 2.52 -7.10 23.64
CA ILE A 210 2.70 -8.06 22.53
C ILE A 210 3.30 -7.34 21.31
N PHE A 211 2.63 -6.28 20.84
CA PHE A 211 3.14 -5.47 19.74
C PHE A 211 4.54 -4.89 20.04
N GLN A 212 4.75 -4.38 21.26
CA GLN A 212 5.99 -3.73 21.67
C GLN A 212 7.20 -4.67 21.77
N ARG A 213 7.00 -5.98 21.94
CA ARG A 213 8.10 -6.95 22.11
C ARG A 213 8.23 -7.99 21.00
N GLU A 214 7.12 -8.43 20.42
CA GLU A 214 7.08 -9.53 19.45
C GLU A 214 7.05 -9.01 18.00
N ILE A 215 6.44 -7.84 17.76
CA ILE A 215 6.24 -7.30 16.40
C ILE A 215 7.17 -6.11 16.12
N ALA A 216 7.14 -5.07 16.93
CA ALA A 216 7.90 -3.84 16.68
C ALA A 216 9.44 -4.03 16.68
N PRO A 217 10.05 -4.84 17.56
CA PRO A 217 11.49 -5.09 17.49
C PRO A 217 11.86 -5.95 16.28
N LEU A 218 11.06 -6.96 15.95
CA LEU A 218 11.25 -7.80 14.76
C LEU A 218 11.18 -6.98 13.47
N ALA A 219 10.28 -6.00 13.39
CA ALA A 219 10.19 -5.06 12.27
C ALA A 219 11.45 -4.19 12.08
N ASN A 220 12.31 -4.07 13.10
CA ASN A 220 13.59 -3.37 13.02
C ASN A 220 14.78 -4.34 12.81
N GLY A 221 14.53 -5.64 12.61
CA GLY A 221 15.56 -6.68 12.64
C GLY A 221 16.11 -6.99 14.04
N GLN A 222 15.52 -6.42 15.09
CA GLN A 222 15.94 -6.49 16.49
C GLN A 222 15.10 -7.49 17.29
N ALA A 223 14.87 -8.69 16.74
CA ALA A 223 14.09 -9.73 17.42
C ALA A 223 14.72 -10.10 18.78
N GLN A 224 13.95 -9.98 19.86
CA GLN A 224 14.44 -10.26 21.22
C GLN A 224 14.70 -11.77 21.40
N ALA A 225 15.78 -12.12 22.08
CA ALA A 225 16.09 -13.52 22.39
C ALA A 225 14.97 -14.16 23.24
N GLY A 226 14.45 -15.30 22.77
CA GLY A 226 13.29 -15.97 23.36
C GLY A 226 11.91 -15.45 22.91
N CYS A 227 11.88 -14.41 22.07
CA CYS A 227 10.68 -13.79 21.47
C CYS A 227 10.52 -14.10 19.98
N ALA A 228 10.90 -15.29 19.52
CA ALA A 228 10.71 -15.64 18.11
C ALA A 228 9.23 -15.98 17.84
N LEU A 229 8.70 -15.55 16.70
CA LEU A 229 7.43 -16.02 16.15
C LEU A 229 7.70 -16.87 14.91
N ASP A 230 6.86 -17.89 14.70
CA ASP A 230 6.88 -18.65 13.46
C ASP A 230 6.48 -17.74 12.30
N VAL A 231 7.19 -17.81 11.16
CA VAL A 231 6.91 -16.98 9.99
C VAL A 231 5.46 -17.14 9.50
N ARG A 232 4.86 -18.33 9.68
CA ARG A 232 3.47 -18.65 9.33
C ARG A 232 2.47 -17.85 10.16
N ILE A 233 2.80 -17.50 11.41
CA ILE A 233 1.99 -16.63 12.26
C ILE A 233 1.95 -15.22 11.69
N LEU A 234 3.12 -14.67 11.34
CA LEU A 234 3.24 -13.35 10.73
C LEU A 234 2.56 -13.30 9.36
N GLN A 235 2.66 -14.36 8.56
CA GLN A 235 1.95 -14.51 7.28
C GLN A 235 0.43 -14.55 7.48
N VAL A 236 -0.08 -15.35 8.43
CA VAL A 236 -1.52 -15.40 8.77
C VAL A 236 -2.04 -14.04 9.20
N LEU A 237 -1.31 -13.30 10.06
CA LEU A 237 -1.71 -11.97 10.50
C LEU A 237 -1.79 -11.00 9.30
N VAL A 238 -0.78 -10.99 8.43
CA VAL A 238 -0.78 -10.14 7.21
C VAL A 238 -1.88 -10.51 6.23
N LEU A 239 -2.12 -11.80 5.98
CA LEU A 239 -3.21 -12.26 5.09
C LEU A 239 -4.60 -11.94 5.67
N THR A 240 -4.78 -12.11 6.98
CA THR A 240 -6.02 -11.74 7.68
C THR A 240 -6.26 -10.23 7.60
N LEU A 241 -5.21 -9.41 7.77
CA LEU A 241 -5.28 -7.97 7.59
C LEU A 241 -5.65 -7.57 6.16
N GLN A 242 -5.08 -8.23 5.15
CA GLN A 242 -5.39 -7.97 3.74
C GLN A 242 -6.84 -8.30 3.40
N ASN A 243 -7.38 -9.41 3.91
CA ASN A 243 -8.75 -9.85 3.62
C ASN A 243 -9.83 -9.07 4.40
N PHE A 244 -9.62 -8.83 5.69
CA PHE A 244 -10.61 -8.20 6.57
C PHE A 244 -10.34 -6.71 6.84
N GLY A 245 -9.24 -6.14 6.36
CA GLY A 245 -8.89 -4.72 6.50
C GLY A 245 -8.46 -4.27 7.91
N SER A 246 -8.77 -5.04 8.96
CA SER A 246 -8.34 -4.83 10.34
C SER A 246 -8.42 -6.12 11.17
N LEU A 247 -7.62 -6.22 12.24
CA LEU A 247 -7.69 -7.30 13.24
C LEU A 247 -7.11 -6.90 14.60
N THR A 248 -7.56 -7.56 15.67
CA THR A 248 -6.99 -7.47 17.02
C THR A 248 -6.60 -8.86 17.52
N VAL A 249 -5.46 -9.00 18.20
CA VAL A 249 -5.05 -10.24 18.89
C VAL A 249 -4.84 -10.02 20.39
N SER A 250 -5.08 -11.04 21.20
CA SER A 250 -4.86 -11.03 22.65
C SER A 250 -3.68 -11.87 23.13
N ASP A 251 -3.16 -12.76 22.29
CA ASP A 251 -2.04 -13.62 22.62
C ASP A 251 -1.29 -14.06 21.34
N LEU A 252 0.02 -14.22 21.48
CA LEU A 252 0.95 -14.69 20.46
C LEU A 252 2.01 -15.56 21.16
N GLN A 253 2.92 -14.95 21.95
CA GLN A 253 3.93 -15.70 22.71
C GLN A 253 4.15 -15.16 24.14
N ARG A 254 3.44 -15.76 25.11
CA ARG A 254 3.42 -15.42 26.55
C ARG A 254 4.79 -15.14 27.18
N PRO A 255 5.84 -15.96 26.99
CA PRO A 255 7.13 -15.72 27.62
C PRO A 255 7.76 -14.38 27.23
N CYS A 256 7.54 -13.91 26.00
CA CYS A 256 8.08 -12.63 25.54
C CYS A 256 7.52 -11.45 26.33
N ILE A 257 6.21 -11.43 26.55
CA ILE A 257 5.53 -10.41 27.37
C ILE A 257 5.69 -10.64 28.89
N GLY A 258 6.50 -11.62 29.31
CA GLY A 258 6.76 -11.94 30.72
C GLY A 258 5.66 -12.76 31.38
N SER A 259 4.74 -13.35 30.62
CA SER A 259 3.69 -14.24 31.11
C SER A 259 4.16 -15.69 31.10
N ASN A 260 3.87 -16.43 32.17
CA ASN A 260 4.09 -17.87 32.29
C ASN A 260 2.77 -18.66 32.43
N LEU A 261 1.63 -18.02 32.11
CA LEU A 261 0.29 -18.59 32.28
C LEU A 261 0.11 -19.87 31.45
N ASN A 262 -0.05 -21.01 32.12
CA ASN A 262 -0.12 -22.35 31.52
C ASN A 262 1.15 -22.70 30.71
N CYS A 263 2.33 -22.33 31.20
CA CYS A 263 3.63 -22.73 30.64
C CYS A 263 4.29 -23.88 31.42
N GLY A 264 3.50 -24.78 32.03
CA GLY A 264 4.01 -25.86 32.88
C GLY A 264 2.91 -26.82 33.33
N PRO A 265 3.27 -28.01 33.85
CA PRO A 265 2.30 -29.06 34.16
C PRO A 265 1.26 -28.62 35.21
N PRO A 266 -0.02 -29.02 35.07
CA PRO A 266 -0.54 -29.99 34.09
C PRO A 266 -0.95 -29.39 32.73
N THR A 267 -0.95 -28.06 32.57
CA THR A 267 -1.52 -27.36 31.40
C THR A 267 -0.44 -26.68 30.56
N TYR A 268 -0.22 -27.18 29.34
CA TYR A 268 0.75 -26.62 28.39
C TYR A 268 0.04 -25.85 27.27
N SER A 269 0.15 -24.52 27.30
CA SER A 269 -0.32 -23.63 26.24
C SER A 269 0.71 -23.51 25.12
N VAL A 270 0.24 -23.47 23.87
CA VAL A 270 1.09 -23.26 22.68
C VAL A 270 1.67 -21.86 22.59
N HIS A 271 1.05 -20.87 23.24
CA HIS A 271 1.64 -19.54 23.41
C HIS A 271 2.89 -19.54 24.31
N CYS A 272 3.27 -20.68 24.90
CA CYS A 272 4.51 -20.84 25.65
C CYS A 272 5.68 -21.42 24.81
N LEU A 273 5.44 -21.72 23.53
CA LEU A 273 6.48 -22.20 22.60
C LEU A 273 7.45 -21.08 22.20
N ASN A 274 8.62 -21.46 21.69
CA ASN A 274 9.60 -20.55 21.09
C ASN A 274 10.29 -21.28 19.91
N PRO A 275 9.98 -20.96 18.65
CA PRO A 275 9.10 -19.87 18.21
C PRO A 275 7.64 -20.02 18.67
N GLY A 276 6.92 -18.91 18.78
CA GLY A 276 5.48 -18.89 19.01
C GLY A 276 4.71 -19.37 17.78
N GLU A 277 3.82 -20.34 17.97
CA GLU A 277 3.11 -21.06 16.89
C GLU A 277 1.58 -20.90 16.97
N ALA A 278 1.07 -19.90 17.71
CA ALA A 278 -0.36 -19.71 17.96
C ALA A 278 -0.80 -18.23 17.96
N ILE A 279 -2.09 -18.00 17.69
CA ILE A 279 -2.76 -16.69 17.65
C ILE A 279 -4.10 -16.75 18.36
N ASP A 280 -4.33 -15.84 19.30
CA ASP A 280 -5.67 -15.58 19.85
C ASP A 280 -6.26 -14.33 19.20
N PHE A 281 -7.12 -14.49 18.19
CA PHE A 281 -7.79 -13.36 17.52
C PHE A 281 -8.99 -12.86 18.34
N THR A 282 -9.06 -11.58 18.69
CA THR A 282 -10.21 -10.99 19.40
C THR A 282 -11.14 -10.18 18.49
N SER A 283 -10.69 -9.74 17.31
CA SER A 283 -11.55 -9.15 16.28
C SER A 283 -10.98 -9.28 14.88
N VAL A 284 -11.82 -9.31 13.84
CA VAL A 284 -11.43 -9.03 12.43
C VAL A 284 -12.49 -8.14 11.78
N GLY A 285 -12.09 -7.24 10.87
CA GLY A 285 -13.02 -6.31 10.19
C GLY A 285 -13.67 -5.25 11.08
N GLY A 286 -13.33 -5.22 12.37
CA GLY A 286 -14.01 -4.44 13.41
C GLY A 286 -14.97 -5.29 14.26
N ASP A 287 -15.36 -6.48 13.78
CA ASP A 287 -16.24 -7.41 14.49
C ASP A 287 -15.45 -8.24 15.52
N GLY A 288 -15.92 -8.26 16.77
CA GLY A 288 -15.35 -9.09 17.83
C GLY A 288 -15.61 -10.59 17.60
N LEU A 289 -14.69 -11.45 18.01
CA LEU A 289 -14.78 -12.91 17.84
C LEU A 289 -15.18 -13.61 19.14
N ASN A 290 -16.01 -14.67 19.01
CA ASN A 290 -16.53 -15.43 20.15
C ASN A 290 -16.64 -16.94 19.87
N GLY A 291 -15.98 -17.44 18.83
CA GLY A 291 -16.04 -18.86 18.45
C GLY A 291 -17.26 -19.25 17.61
N GLY A 292 -18.33 -18.43 17.61
CA GLY A 292 -19.67 -18.78 17.13
C GLY A 292 -20.31 -17.85 16.09
N ASN A 293 -19.90 -16.58 16.01
CA ASN A 293 -20.51 -15.59 15.13
C ASN A 293 -20.00 -15.65 13.68
N GLY A 294 -20.68 -14.90 12.79
CA GLY A 294 -20.36 -14.84 11.35
C GLY A 294 -18.89 -14.50 11.07
N ALA A 295 -18.37 -13.45 11.71
CA ALA A 295 -16.96 -13.06 11.57
C ALA A 295 -15.97 -14.18 11.97
N THR A 296 -16.30 -15.00 12.97
CA THR A 296 -15.50 -16.19 13.31
C THR A 296 -15.55 -17.24 12.21
N ILE A 297 -16.75 -17.54 11.70
CA ILE A 297 -16.97 -18.54 10.65
C ILE A 297 -16.25 -18.14 9.35
N ASP A 298 -16.32 -16.86 8.98
CA ASP A 298 -15.70 -16.35 7.76
C ASP A 298 -14.19 -16.21 7.89
N LEU A 299 -13.66 -15.89 9.08
CA LEU A 299 -12.22 -16.04 9.38
C LEU A 299 -11.76 -17.48 9.19
N LEU A 300 -12.43 -18.45 9.83
CA LEU A 300 -12.04 -19.86 9.73
C LEU A 300 -12.08 -20.39 8.29
N ARG A 301 -13.10 -20.02 7.51
CA ARG A 301 -13.17 -20.33 6.08
C ARG A 301 -12.04 -19.70 5.27
N PHE A 302 -11.72 -18.44 5.53
CA PHE A 302 -10.62 -17.74 4.86
C PHE A 302 -9.27 -18.42 5.15
N LEU A 303 -8.98 -18.71 6.42
CA LEU A 303 -7.76 -19.41 6.82
C LEU A 303 -7.66 -20.79 6.16
N ASP A 304 -8.74 -21.58 6.14
CA ASP A 304 -8.77 -22.94 5.58
C ASP A 304 -8.40 -23.01 4.09
N THR A 305 -8.48 -21.90 3.34
CA THR A 305 -8.02 -21.84 1.93
C THR A 305 -6.51 -21.97 1.77
N PHE A 306 -5.71 -21.50 2.75
CA PHE A 306 -4.25 -21.38 2.62
C PHE A 306 -3.44 -21.96 3.79
N VAL A 307 -4.03 -22.25 4.96
CA VAL A 307 -3.29 -22.95 6.03
C VAL A 307 -3.03 -24.42 5.67
N PRO A 308 -1.93 -25.03 6.14
CA PRO A 308 -1.63 -26.43 5.87
C PRO A 308 -2.55 -27.36 6.67
N ARG A 309 -2.77 -28.56 6.14
CA ARG A 309 -3.46 -29.62 6.87
C ARG A 309 -2.73 -29.95 8.17
N GLY A 310 -3.48 -30.00 9.27
CA GLY A 310 -2.94 -30.16 10.63
C GLY A 310 -2.80 -28.85 11.40
N THR A 311 -3.20 -27.72 10.82
CA THR A 311 -3.51 -26.50 11.58
C THR A 311 -4.68 -26.78 12.53
N ASN A 312 -4.68 -26.19 13.72
CA ASN A 312 -5.75 -26.34 14.70
C ASN A 312 -6.50 -25.01 14.92
N ALA A 313 -7.77 -25.08 15.32
CA ALA A 313 -8.54 -23.91 15.77
C ALA A 313 -9.46 -24.25 16.96
N GLY A 314 -9.55 -23.35 17.93
CA GLY A 314 -10.39 -23.50 19.11
C GLY A 314 -11.89 -23.33 18.85
N GLN A 315 -12.68 -23.50 19.91
CA GLN A 315 -14.10 -23.13 20.03
C GLN A 315 -15.10 -23.87 19.16
N VAL A 316 -14.83 -25.14 18.83
CA VAL A 316 -15.84 -26.00 18.17
C VAL A 316 -17.14 -26.09 18.98
N ASN A 317 -17.07 -25.92 20.31
CA ASN A 317 -18.17 -25.88 21.26
C ASN A 317 -19.00 -24.57 21.25
N CYS A 318 -18.56 -23.53 20.53
CA CYS A 318 -19.23 -22.23 20.47
C CYS A 318 -20.02 -22.02 19.16
N ARG A 319 -19.92 -22.96 18.20
CA ARG A 319 -20.54 -22.91 16.87
C ARG A 319 -21.32 -24.19 16.55
N GLY A 320 -22.16 -24.10 15.51
CA GLY A 320 -22.67 -25.28 14.82
C GLY A 320 -21.59 -25.97 13.98
N ASN A 321 -21.94 -27.08 13.33
CA ASN A 321 -21.02 -27.84 12.48
C ASN A 321 -20.46 -26.97 11.33
N LEU A 322 -19.14 -26.79 11.30
CA LEU A 322 -18.41 -26.08 10.26
C LEU A 322 -17.35 -27.03 9.67
N PRO A 323 -17.57 -27.62 8.48
CA PRO A 323 -16.56 -28.44 7.83
C PRO A 323 -15.42 -27.56 7.32
N LEU A 324 -14.18 -27.97 7.62
CA LEU A 324 -12.92 -27.35 7.20
C LEU A 324 -11.99 -28.48 6.73
N ALA A 325 -11.18 -28.25 5.69
CA ALA A 325 -10.37 -29.27 5.03
C ALA A 325 -8.96 -29.40 5.61
N ASN A 326 -8.38 -28.28 6.05
CA ASN A 326 -7.04 -28.19 6.60
C ASN A 326 -7.05 -28.03 8.13
N ILE A 327 -8.06 -27.33 8.66
CA ILE A 327 -8.18 -26.97 10.09
C ILE A 327 -8.88 -28.07 10.91
N SER A 328 -8.16 -28.65 11.87
CA SER A 328 -8.69 -29.50 12.93
C SER A 328 -9.28 -28.64 14.07
N GLN A 329 -10.44 -29.01 14.62
CA GLN A 329 -11.16 -28.14 15.56
C GLN A 329 -11.30 -28.76 16.95
N PHE A 330 -11.10 -27.96 18.00
CA PHE A 330 -11.13 -28.41 19.40
C PHE A 330 -11.96 -27.50 20.32
N SER A 331 -12.23 -27.96 21.55
CA SER A 331 -13.07 -27.25 22.53
C SER A 331 -12.25 -26.22 23.33
N ASP A 332 -12.75 -24.99 23.43
CA ASP A 332 -12.05 -23.85 24.04
C ASP A 332 -13.03 -22.70 24.40
N SER A 333 -12.55 -21.61 24.99
CA SER A 333 -13.33 -20.50 25.54
C SER A 333 -13.88 -19.55 24.47
N CYS A 334 -15.18 -19.25 24.53
CA CYS A 334 -15.91 -18.46 23.53
C CYS A 334 -15.65 -16.93 23.61
N ASN A 335 -14.39 -16.47 23.66
CA ASN A 335 -14.01 -15.07 23.90
C ASN A 335 -12.85 -14.50 23.03
N HIS A 336 -12.24 -15.32 22.19
CA HIS A 336 -11.18 -15.01 21.21
C HIS A 336 -11.14 -16.20 20.26
N GLN A 337 -10.91 -16.12 18.95
CA GLN A 337 -10.71 -17.32 18.11
C GLN A 337 -9.23 -17.75 18.12
N HIS A 338 -8.92 -18.89 18.75
CA HIS A 338 -7.59 -19.49 18.77
C HIS A 338 -7.26 -20.18 17.44
N VAL A 339 -6.03 -20.04 16.95
CA VAL A 339 -5.47 -20.77 15.79
C VAL A 339 -4.01 -21.15 16.08
N ASP A 340 -3.59 -22.38 15.82
CA ASP A 340 -2.20 -22.81 16.03
C ASP A 340 -1.69 -23.87 15.04
N PHE A 341 -0.36 -24.01 14.97
CA PHE A 341 0.34 -24.94 14.09
C PHE A 341 0.98 -26.15 14.78
N ARG A 342 0.71 -26.43 16.07
CA ARG A 342 1.47 -27.40 16.90
C ARG A 342 1.55 -28.83 16.36
N ASN A 343 0.67 -29.18 15.43
CA ASN A 343 0.54 -30.51 14.82
C ASN A 343 1.07 -30.57 13.37
N THR A 344 1.68 -29.49 12.84
CA THR A 344 2.19 -29.45 11.47
C THR A 344 3.36 -28.47 11.30
N ASN A 345 4.45 -28.93 10.67
CA ASN A 345 5.61 -28.10 10.32
C ASN A 345 5.61 -27.69 8.83
N ALA A 346 4.50 -27.94 8.11
CA ALA A 346 4.37 -27.53 6.73
C ALA A 346 4.27 -25.99 6.60
N PRO A 347 4.81 -25.40 5.52
CA PRO A 347 4.56 -23.99 5.20
C PRO A 347 3.07 -23.77 4.87
N LEU A 348 2.64 -22.51 4.83
CA LEU A 348 1.33 -22.18 4.29
C LEU A 348 1.25 -22.54 2.79
N ASN A 349 0.07 -22.91 2.32
CA ASN A 349 -0.27 -23.14 0.90
C ASN A 349 -0.38 -21.81 0.12
N VAL A 350 0.52 -20.87 0.36
CA VAL A 350 0.54 -19.52 -0.21
C VAL A 350 1.38 -19.47 -1.49
N ARG A 351 1.12 -18.50 -2.36
CA ARG A 351 2.10 -18.16 -3.41
C ARG A 351 3.20 -17.30 -2.77
N PRO A 352 4.50 -17.68 -2.86
CA PRO A 352 5.58 -16.80 -2.44
C PRO A 352 5.47 -15.46 -3.19
N ALA A 353 5.49 -14.34 -2.47
CA ALA A 353 5.68 -13.04 -3.10
C ALA A 353 7.07 -13.02 -3.75
N THR A 354 7.13 -12.99 -5.08
CA THR A 354 8.38 -13.11 -5.85
C THR A 354 9.17 -11.80 -5.89
N ALA A 355 9.60 -11.35 -4.71
CA ALA A 355 10.62 -10.34 -4.53
C ALA A 355 11.52 -10.78 -3.37
N VAL A 356 12.78 -11.12 -3.67
CA VAL A 356 13.82 -11.10 -2.63
C VAL A 356 14.09 -9.62 -2.36
N LEU A 357 13.85 -9.18 -1.13
CA LEU A 357 14.04 -7.77 -0.79
C LEU A 357 15.49 -7.32 -1.04
N PRO A 358 15.69 -6.12 -1.60
CA PRO A 358 17.02 -5.62 -1.91
C PRO A 358 17.84 -5.42 -0.62
N SER A 359 19.12 -5.82 -0.64
CA SER A 359 20.01 -5.61 0.50
C SER A 359 20.23 -4.10 0.74
N LEU A 360 20.51 -3.69 1.98
CA LEU A 360 20.73 -2.27 2.32
C LEU A 360 21.81 -1.59 1.44
N SER A 361 22.86 -2.33 1.06
CA SER A 361 23.89 -1.86 0.12
C SER A 361 23.31 -1.62 -1.28
N ALA A 362 22.57 -2.58 -1.84
CA ALA A 362 21.99 -2.48 -3.18
C ALA A 362 20.84 -1.44 -3.25
N SER A 363 20.02 -1.35 -2.19
CA SER A 363 19.06 -0.27 -1.98
C SER A 363 19.74 1.10 -1.85
N GLY A 364 20.87 1.19 -1.13
CA GLY A 364 21.66 2.41 -1.00
C GLY A 364 22.32 2.84 -2.32
N ALA A 365 22.67 1.90 -3.19
CA ALA A 365 23.16 2.14 -4.54
C ALA A 365 22.04 2.69 -5.47
N TYR A 366 20.83 2.12 -5.41
CA TYR A 366 19.64 2.67 -6.06
C TYR A 366 19.34 4.11 -5.62
N VAL A 367 19.39 4.37 -4.31
CA VAL A 367 19.20 5.72 -3.76
C VAL A 367 20.30 6.67 -4.24
N ALA A 368 21.56 6.23 -4.28
CA ALA A 368 22.66 7.05 -4.79
C ALA A 368 22.44 7.50 -6.24
N ALA A 369 21.87 6.63 -7.09
CA ALA A 369 21.47 7.02 -8.45
C ALA A 369 20.33 8.06 -8.43
N LEU A 370 19.26 7.86 -7.65
CA LEU A 370 18.15 8.84 -7.57
C LEU A 370 18.61 10.25 -7.16
N TYR A 371 19.52 10.37 -6.18
CA TYR A 371 20.06 11.68 -5.77
C TYR A 371 20.86 12.36 -6.90
N GLN A 372 21.58 11.60 -7.74
CA GLN A 372 22.26 12.16 -8.91
C GLN A 372 21.26 12.53 -10.01
N ASP A 373 20.34 11.62 -10.34
CA ASP A 373 19.44 11.76 -11.48
C ASP A 373 18.35 12.82 -11.31
N TYR A 374 17.87 13.02 -10.08
CA TYR A 374 16.91 14.06 -9.73
C TYR A 374 17.60 15.30 -9.17
N LEU A 375 18.40 15.13 -8.13
CA LEU A 375 18.87 16.23 -7.28
C LEU A 375 20.25 16.77 -7.69
N ASN A 376 20.91 16.16 -8.69
CA ASN A 376 22.24 16.53 -9.19
C ASN A 376 23.29 16.64 -8.06
N ARG A 377 23.21 15.74 -7.06
CA ARG A 377 24.15 15.67 -5.95
C ARG A 377 24.36 14.25 -5.44
N THR A 378 25.44 14.03 -4.71
CA THR A 378 25.73 12.72 -4.09
C THR A 378 24.86 12.50 -2.85
N ALA A 379 24.19 11.34 -2.76
CA ALA A 379 23.55 10.88 -1.53
C ALA A 379 24.60 10.62 -0.43
N SER A 380 24.40 11.21 0.75
CA SER A 380 25.23 10.96 1.95
C SER A 380 25.08 9.52 2.48
N GLY A 381 25.88 9.16 3.49
CA GLY A 381 25.73 7.87 4.17
C GLY A 381 24.34 7.70 4.78
N ASP A 382 23.86 8.74 5.46
CA ASP A 382 22.57 8.73 6.17
C ASP A 382 21.39 8.74 5.19
N ASP A 383 21.48 9.51 4.08
CA ASP A 383 20.51 9.47 2.98
C ASP A 383 20.33 8.04 2.45
N ARG A 384 21.45 7.34 2.17
CA ARG A 384 21.45 5.97 1.64
C ARG A 384 20.97 4.96 2.68
N GLN A 385 21.30 5.13 3.96
CA GLN A 385 20.81 4.26 5.02
C GLN A 385 19.30 4.43 5.26
N TRP A 386 18.79 5.66 5.25
CA TRP A 386 17.38 5.93 5.53
C TRP A 386 16.46 5.48 4.39
N TRP A 387 16.70 5.96 3.17
CA TRP A 387 15.92 5.56 1.98
C TRP A 387 16.22 4.12 1.56
N GLY A 388 17.49 3.69 1.64
CA GLY A 388 17.87 2.32 1.32
C GLY A 388 17.30 1.34 2.34
N GLY A 389 17.14 1.79 3.59
CA GLY A 389 16.33 1.15 4.62
C GLY A 389 14.92 0.88 4.11
N GLN A 390 14.16 1.91 3.72
CA GLN A 390 12.77 1.76 3.24
C GLN A 390 12.60 0.62 2.21
N LEU A 391 13.52 0.51 1.25
CA LEU A 391 13.51 -0.52 0.20
C LEU A 391 13.94 -1.90 0.73
N ALA A 392 14.98 -1.94 1.57
CA ALA A 392 15.40 -3.13 2.33
C ALA A 392 14.40 -3.52 3.44
N THR A 393 13.29 -2.77 3.58
CA THR A 393 12.12 -3.03 4.42
C THR A 393 10.81 -3.07 3.61
N GLY A 394 10.90 -3.28 2.29
CA GLY A 394 9.77 -3.68 1.45
C GLY A 394 8.88 -2.54 0.93
N SER A 395 9.22 -1.28 1.17
CA SER A 395 8.56 -0.16 0.48
C SER A 395 8.79 -0.27 -1.03
N PRO A 396 7.75 -0.15 -1.88
CA PRO A 396 7.91 -0.33 -3.31
C PRO A 396 8.70 0.83 -3.92
N ARG A 397 9.53 0.53 -4.92
CA ARG A 397 10.45 1.51 -5.53
C ARG A 397 9.74 2.74 -6.12
N ASN A 398 8.48 2.62 -6.54
CA ASN A 398 7.71 3.78 -6.99
C ASN A 398 7.45 4.76 -5.85
N VAL A 399 7.10 4.31 -4.64
CA VAL A 399 6.86 5.23 -3.50
C VAL A 399 8.12 6.01 -3.13
N VAL A 400 9.30 5.38 -3.25
CA VAL A 400 10.57 6.09 -3.10
C VAL A 400 10.79 7.06 -4.25
N SER A 401 10.66 6.63 -5.52
CA SER A 401 10.83 7.50 -6.69
C SER A 401 9.87 8.70 -6.70
N ASP A 402 8.58 8.47 -6.42
CA ASP A 402 7.52 9.47 -6.32
C ASP A 402 7.87 10.54 -5.29
N ALA A 403 8.57 10.18 -4.20
CA ALA A 403 9.05 11.14 -3.21
C ALA A 403 10.20 12.03 -3.73
N PHE A 404 11.03 11.58 -4.68
CA PHE A 404 11.99 12.45 -5.38
C PHE A 404 11.28 13.32 -6.43
N VAL A 405 10.39 12.74 -7.24
CA VAL A 405 9.58 13.45 -8.27
C VAL A 405 8.78 14.61 -7.65
N ASN A 406 8.27 14.42 -6.44
CA ASN A 406 7.47 15.40 -5.71
C ASN A 406 8.25 16.12 -4.59
N SER A 407 9.57 15.92 -4.48
CA SER A 407 10.39 16.67 -3.53
C SER A 407 10.46 18.15 -3.92
N ASP A 408 10.42 19.03 -2.92
CA ASP A 408 10.54 20.47 -3.17
C ASP A 408 11.92 20.82 -3.74
N GLU A 409 12.98 20.05 -3.41
CA GLU A 409 14.30 20.19 -4.03
C GLU A 409 14.26 19.92 -5.55
N TYR A 410 13.64 18.82 -6.00
CA TYR A 410 13.51 18.53 -7.44
C TYR A 410 12.58 19.50 -8.16
N ARG A 411 11.46 19.88 -7.53
CA ARG A 411 10.55 20.92 -8.04
C ARG A 411 11.30 22.24 -8.28
N LEU A 412 12.09 22.68 -7.32
CA LEU A 412 12.90 23.88 -7.43
C LEU A 412 13.99 23.76 -8.52
N ILE A 413 14.61 22.59 -8.68
CA ILE A 413 15.55 22.32 -9.79
C ILE A 413 14.85 22.44 -11.15
N ARG A 414 13.62 21.92 -11.29
CA ARG A 414 12.85 21.98 -12.55
C ARG A 414 12.29 23.36 -12.85
N ILE A 415 11.87 24.12 -11.85
CA ILE A 415 11.53 25.54 -11.98
C ILE A 415 12.75 26.32 -12.50
N ASP A 416 13.94 26.14 -11.91
CA ASP A 416 15.17 26.81 -12.39
C ASP A 416 15.62 26.34 -13.77
N ALA A 417 15.35 25.09 -14.15
CA ALA A 417 15.58 24.61 -15.49
C ALA A 417 14.66 25.35 -16.48
N ALA A 418 13.34 25.31 -16.28
CA ALA A 418 12.35 25.93 -17.15
C ALA A 418 12.58 27.44 -17.34
N TYR A 419 12.92 28.20 -16.28
CA TYR A 419 13.23 29.63 -16.41
C TYR A 419 14.42 29.87 -17.37
N ARG A 420 15.46 29.03 -17.30
CA ARG A 420 16.67 29.18 -18.13
C ARG A 420 16.49 28.63 -19.54
N THR A 421 15.78 27.51 -19.72
CA THR A 421 15.62 26.85 -21.03
C THR A 421 14.47 27.40 -21.86
N VAL A 422 13.35 27.80 -21.23
CA VAL A 422 12.16 28.30 -21.92
C VAL A 422 12.12 29.83 -21.97
N LEU A 423 12.45 30.51 -20.87
CA LEU A 423 12.39 31.98 -20.76
C LEU A 423 13.76 32.66 -20.89
N GLY A 424 14.85 31.90 -21.04
CA GLY A 424 16.19 32.41 -21.29
C GLY A 424 16.84 33.17 -20.12
N ARG A 425 16.33 33.02 -18.88
CA ARG A 425 16.76 33.82 -17.72
C ARG A 425 16.79 33.04 -16.40
N SER A 426 17.29 33.65 -15.33
CA SER A 426 17.17 33.11 -13.98
C SER A 426 15.78 33.32 -13.39
N SER A 427 15.41 32.49 -12.42
CA SER A 427 14.18 32.63 -11.62
C SER A 427 14.32 33.76 -10.58
N GLU A 428 13.30 34.58 -10.39
CA GLU A 428 13.21 35.46 -9.22
C GLU A 428 12.70 34.68 -7.99
N PRO A 429 13.11 35.03 -6.75
CA PRO A 429 12.64 34.36 -5.53
C PRO A 429 11.11 34.29 -5.40
N GLY A 430 10.40 35.34 -5.82
CA GLY A 430 8.92 35.39 -5.79
C GLY A 430 8.26 34.43 -6.79
N GLY A 431 8.73 34.41 -8.04
CA GLY A 431 8.24 33.49 -9.06
C GLY A 431 8.56 32.03 -8.70
N ARG A 432 9.79 31.78 -8.24
CA ARG A 432 10.26 30.49 -7.72
C ARG A 432 9.38 29.95 -6.60
N ALA A 433 9.04 30.78 -5.62
CA ALA A 433 8.15 30.41 -4.52
C ALA A 433 6.71 30.16 -5.00
N HIS A 434 6.18 31.00 -5.91
CA HIS A 434 4.84 30.84 -6.45
C HIS A 434 4.63 29.49 -7.15
N TRP A 435 5.55 29.12 -8.06
CA TRP A 435 5.47 27.83 -8.75
C TRP A 435 5.64 26.63 -7.82
N LEU A 436 6.51 26.73 -6.81
CA LEU A 436 6.63 25.71 -5.79
C LEU A 436 5.31 25.52 -5.02
N THR A 437 4.64 26.61 -4.62
CA THR A 437 3.34 26.54 -3.93
C THR A 437 2.26 25.88 -4.80
N LEU A 438 2.23 26.16 -6.10
CA LEU A 438 1.29 25.50 -7.03
C LEU A 438 1.56 23.99 -7.20
N MET A 439 2.84 23.59 -7.21
CA MET A 439 3.23 22.16 -7.23
C MET A 439 2.93 21.46 -5.90
N GLN A 440 3.17 22.11 -4.76
CA GLN A 440 2.81 21.62 -3.43
C GLN A 440 1.30 21.43 -3.28
N ALA A 441 0.50 22.34 -3.85
CA ALA A 441 -0.97 22.24 -3.90
C ALA A 441 -1.50 21.24 -4.96
N GLY A 442 -0.63 20.59 -5.74
CA GLY A 442 -1.02 19.67 -6.82
C GLY A 442 -1.80 20.34 -7.95
N THR A 443 -1.70 21.67 -8.10
CA THR A 443 -2.39 22.44 -9.16
C THR A 443 -1.70 22.27 -10.52
N ILE A 444 -0.39 22.03 -10.50
CA ILE A 444 0.42 21.58 -11.64
C ILE A 444 1.35 20.46 -11.16
N THR A 445 1.77 19.55 -12.04
CA THR A 445 2.84 18.58 -11.71
C THR A 445 4.23 19.21 -11.85
N THR A 446 5.27 18.49 -11.43
CA THR A 446 6.66 18.95 -11.49
C THR A 446 7.16 19.18 -12.93
N ASP A 447 6.54 18.56 -13.94
CA ASP A 447 6.92 18.70 -15.36
C ASP A 447 6.11 19.75 -16.12
N ASP A 448 4.85 19.99 -15.73
CA ASP A 448 3.94 20.90 -16.47
C ASP A 448 4.42 22.36 -16.50
N ILE A 449 5.37 22.73 -15.63
CA ILE A 449 5.99 24.05 -15.58
C ILE A 449 6.53 24.51 -16.94
N GLU A 450 7.02 23.59 -17.78
CA GLU A 450 7.52 23.91 -19.11
C GLU A 450 6.38 24.30 -20.05
N THR A 451 5.24 23.60 -20.04
CA THR A 451 4.07 23.96 -20.86
C THR A 451 3.43 25.28 -20.40
N GLN A 452 3.41 25.55 -19.09
CA GLN A 452 3.00 26.84 -18.54
C GLN A 452 3.91 27.99 -19.02
N PHE A 453 5.22 27.75 -19.13
CA PHE A 453 6.17 28.79 -19.57
C PHE A 453 6.06 29.04 -21.07
N TYR A 454 5.93 28.00 -21.90
CA TYR A 454 5.62 28.17 -23.33
C TYR A 454 4.31 28.96 -23.53
N ALA A 455 3.30 28.76 -22.68
CA ALA A 455 1.99 29.43 -22.82
C ALA A 455 1.98 30.90 -22.37
N SER A 456 2.99 31.33 -21.62
CA SER A 456 3.07 32.65 -20.99
C SER A 456 3.12 33.82 -21.98
N ASP A 457 2.64 34.99 -21.53
CA ASP A 457 2.82 36.24 -22.29
C ASP A 457 4.29 36.66 -22.39
N GLU A 458 5.15 36.18 -21.50
CA GLU A 458 6.59 36.42 -21.55
C GLU A 458 7.25 35.65 -22.70
N TYR A 459 6.98 34.35 -22.85
CA TYR A 459 7.45 33.56 -23.98
C TYR A 459 6.89 34.08 -25.31
N TYR A 460 5.60 34.45 -25.35
CA TYR A 460 4.98 35.12 -26.49
C TYR A 460 5.65 36.48 -26.81
N ALA A 461 6.06 37.23 -25.79
CA ALA A 461 6.74 38.52 -25.96
C ALA A 461 8.18 38.40 -26.48
N ALA A 462 8.92 37.38 -26.05
CA ALA A 462 10.23 37.04 -26.62
C ALA A 462 10.10 36.67 -28.11
N HIS A 463 9.05 35.90 -28.46
CA HIS A 463 8.83 35.39 -29.81
C HIS A 463 7.94 36.32 -30.67
N THR A 464 8.40 37.57 -30.80
CA THR A 464 7.86 38.65 -31.66
C THR A 464 6.50 39.27 -31.30
N ARG A 465 5.80 38.80 -30.26
CA ARG A 465 4.41 39.20 -29.95
C ARG A 465 3.41 38.94 -31.10
N THR A 466 3.64 37.90 -31.91
CA THR A 466 2.71 37.47 -32.96
C THR A 466 2.47 35.97 -32.90
N ASP A 467 1.23 35.52 -33.17
CA ASP A 467 0.88 34.09 -33.23
C ASP A 467 1.80 33.33 -34.21
N ARG A 468 2.09 33.93 -35.38
CA ARG A 468 2.98 33.35 -36.39
C ARG A 468 4.43 33.21 -35.93
N GLY A 469 4.92 34.09 -35.06
CA GLY A 469 6.26 34.01 -34.47
C GLY A 469 6.32 33.03 -33.30
N PHE A 470 5.27 32.99 -32.48
CA PHE A 470 5.09 31.99 -31.43
C PHE A 470 5.02 30.57 -31.98
N VAL A 471 4.21 30.31 -33.03
CA VAL A 471 4.19 29.01 -33.71
C VAL A 471 5.56 28.68 -34.31
N ALA A 472 6.26 29.66 -34.89
CA ALA A 472 7.60 29.43 -35.43
C ALA A 472 8.58 28.95 -34.35
N SER A 473 8.50 29.47 -33.12
CA SER A 473 9.36 29.02 -32.03
C SER A 473 8.96 27.64 -31.51
N LEU A 474 7.66 27.30 -31.39
CA LEU A 474 7.25 25.94 -31.01
C LEU A 474 7.78 24.87 -31.98
N TYR A 475 7.77 25.13 -33.29
CA TYR A 475 8.33 24.19 -34.28
C TYR A 475 9.85 23.97 -34.09
N VAL A 476 10.62 25.01 -33.78
CA VAL A 476 12.09 24.89 -33.57
C VAL A 476 12.42 24.28 -32.22
N THR A 477 11.70 24.69 -31.16
CA THR A 477 11.99 24.27 -29.77
C THR A 477 11.46 22.88 -29.44
N LEU A 478 10.31 22.47 -30.01
CA LEU A 478 9.66 21.19 -29.69
C LEU A 478 9.76 20.15 -30.81
N LEU A 479 9.74 20.56 -32.09
CA LEU A 479 9.78 19.66 -33.26
C LEU A 479 11.13 19.69 -34.00
N HIS A 480 12.10 20.47 -33.48
CA HIS A 480 13.45 20.65 -34.00
C HIS A 480 13.55 20.92 -35.53
N ARG A 481 12.53 21.58 -36.09
CA ARG A 481 12.43 21.91 -37.52
C ARG A 481 11.76 23.26 -37.76
N ASN A 482 11.86 23.80 -38.97
CA ASN A 482 11.23 25.07 -39.31
C ASN A 482 9.78 24.89 -39.76
N ALA A 483 8.89 25.79 -39.33
CA ALA A 483 7.51 25.88 -39.81
C ALA A 483 7.41 26.50 -41.22
N SER A 484 6.59 25.92 -42.11
CA SER A 484 6.23 26.57 -43.39
C SER A 484 5.36 27.82 -43.17
N SER A 485 4.91 28.50 -44.24
CA SER A 485 3.88 29.53 -44.04
C SER A 485 2.55 28.90 -43.63
N ALA A 486 2.12 27.84 -44.32
CA ALA A 486 0.83 27.19 -44.07
C ALA A 486 0.71 26.65 -42.64
N ASP A 487 1.79 26.07 -42.10
CA ASP A 487 1.88 25.67 -40.69
C ASP A 487 1.59 26.85 -39.75
N ARG A 488 2.28 27.98 -39.97
CA ARG A 488 2.13 29.19 -39.13
C ARG A 488 0.75 29.80 -39.25
N ASP A 489 0.17 29.83 -40.44
CA ASP A 489 -1.19 30.34 -40.66
C ASP A 489 -2.25 29.43 -39.99
N PHE A 490 -2.16 28.11 -40.18
CA PHE A 490 -3.06 27.12 -39.56
C PHE A 490 -3.05 27.18 -38.03
N TRP A 491 -1.87 27.08 -37.42
CA TRP A 491 -1.77 27.10 -35.96
C TRP A 491 -2.05 28.48 -35.36
N SER A 492 -1.79 29.59 -36.07
CA SER A 492 -2.19 30.93 -35.58
C SER A 492 -3.71 31.06 -35.47
N ALA A 493 -4.46 30.54 -36.44
CA ALA A 493 -5.92 30.51 -36.36
C ALA A 493 -6.40 29.67 -35.15
N LEU A 494 -5.71 28.57 -34.83
CA LEU A 494 -6.01 27.75 -33.66
C LEU A 494 -5.63 28.42 -32.32
N VAL A 495 -4.56 29.23 -32.27
CA VAL A 495 -4.25 30.09 -31.10
C VAL A 495 -5.38 31.09 -30.86
N GLN A 496 -5.91 31.72 -31.92
CA GLN A 496 -6.99 32.69 -31.81
C GLN A 496 -8.34 32.07 -31.42
N GLN A 497 -8.57 30.80 -31.76
CA GLN A 497 -9.79 30.06 -31.42
C GLN A 497 -9.75 29.42 -30.02
N ASN A 498 -8.61 28.88 -29.59
CA ASN A 498 -8.50 28.01 -28.40
C ASN A 498 -7.49 28.51 -27.34
N GLY A 499 -6.73 29.57 -27.65
CA GLY A 499 -5.64 30.08 -26.80
C GLY A 499 -4.31 29.33 -26.95
N ARG A 500 -3.22 29.96 -26.50
CA ARG A 500 -1.85 29.42 -26.62
C ARG A 500 -1.66 28.09 -25.89
N GLN A 501 -2.22 27.94 -24.69
CA GLN A 501 -2.10 26.70 -23.91
C GLN A 501 -2.64 25.49 -24.67
N TRP A 502 -3.83 25.58 -25.28
CA TRP A 502 -4.41 24.47 -26.04
C TRP A 502 -3.52 24.05 -27.20
N VAL A 503 -2.92 25.01 -27.91
CA VAL A 503 -1.96 24.73 -28.99
C VAL A 503 -0.68 24.07 -28.46
N ILE A 504 -0.17 24.50 -27.31
CA ILE A 504 0.98 23.85 -26.67
C ILE A 504 0.66 22.41 -26.26
N ASP A 505 -0.52 22.17 -25.68
CA ASP A 505 -0.99 20.81 -25.35
C ASP A 505 -0.99 19.94 -26.64
N GLN A 506 -1.43 20.47 -27.79
CA GLN A 506 -1.40 19.72 -29.07
C GLN A 506 0.02 19.40 -29.55
N PHE A 507 1.01 20.28 -29.32
CA PHE A 507 2.41 20.01 -29.67
C PHE A 507 3.04 19.03 -28.67
N TRP A 508 2.81 19.23 -27.37
CA TRP A 508 3.41 18.48 -26.26
C TRP A 508 2.92 17.02 -26.18
N ASP A 509 1.67 16.77 -26.54
CA ASP A 509 1.10 15.42 -26.61
C ASP A 509 1.15 14.84 -28.05
N SER A 510 1.75 15.54 -29.01
CA SER A 510 1.97 14.99 -30.36
C SER A 510 2.97 13.83 -30.32
N THR A 511 2.74 12.82 -31.17
CA THR A 511 3.60 11.62 -31.25
C THR A 511 5.06 11.96 -31.53
N GLU A 512 5.34 13.07 -32.20
CA GLU A 512 6.70 13.56 -32.50
C GLU A 512 7.43 13.95 -31.21
N THR A 513 6.92 14.93 -30.45
CA THR A 513 7.57 15.42 -29.23
C THR A 513 7.61 14.38 -28.12
N ILE A 514 6.52 13.61 -27.92
CA ILE A 514 6.46 12.68 -26.80
C ILE A 514 7.32 11.43 -27.05
N SER A 515 7.52 11.01 -28.30
CA SER A 515 8.48 9.95 -28.62
C SER A 515 9.92 10.39 -28.31
N GLU A 516 10.25 11.65 -28.56
CA GLU A 516 11.54 12.22 -28.20
C GLU A 516 11.71 12.33 -26.68
N ARG A 517 10.75 12.92 -25.95
CA ARG A 517 10.82 13.00 -24.46
C ARG A 517 10.92 11.63 -23.81
N VAL A 518 10.13 10.64 -24.26
CA VAL A 518 10.24 9.24 -23.83
C VAL A 518 11.65 8.71 -24.10
N SER A 519 12.19 8.90 -25.30
CA SER A 519 13.52 8.41 -25.67
C SER A 519 14.65 9.07 -24.88
N LEU A 520 14.56 10.36 -24.59
CA LEU A 520 15.51 11.10 -23.77
C LEU A 520 15.48 10.63 -22.30
N MET A 521 14.29 10.40 -21.73
CA MET A 521 14.19 9.79 -20.39
C MET A 521 14.74 8.36 -20.37
N TYR A 522 14.45 7.56 -21.40
CA TYR A 522 14.99 6.21 -21.55
C TYR A 522 16.53 6.22 -21.59
N GLN A 523 17.11 7.11 -22.39
CA GLN A 523 18.56 7.22 -22.54
C GLN A 523 19.24 7.79 -21.29
N ARG A 524 18.56 8.64 -20.50
CA ARG A 524 19.07 9.13 -19.21
C ARG A 524 19.04 8.03 -18.14
N TYR A 525 17.87 7.49 -17.84
CA TYR A 525 17.67 6.60 -16.69
C TYR A 525 18.09 5.15 -16.99
N LEU A 526 17.75 4.64 -18.17
CA LEU A 526 18.03 3.25 -18.58
C LEU A 526 19.27 3.12 -19.48
N GLY A 527 19.89 4.24 -19.88
CA GLY A 527 21.18 4.27 -20.57
C GLY A 527 21.16 3.69 -21.99
N ARG A 528 19.97 3.49 -22.57
CA ARG A 528 19.77 3.00 -23.94
C ARG A 528 18.56 3.71 -24.57
N VAL A 529 18.41 3.59 -25.88
CA VAL A 529 17.15 3.92 -26.57
C VAL A 529 16.10 2.82 -26.37
N PRO A 530 14.80 3.14 -26.40
CA PRO A 530 13.74 2.13 -26.44
C PRO A 530 13.70 1.45 -27.82
N ASP A 531 13.26 0.19 -27.85
CA ASP A 531 12.89 -0.48 -29.11
C ASP A 531 11.53 0.07 -29.64
N PRO A 532 11.14 -0.18 -30.90
CA PRO A 532 9.91 0.39 -31.45
C PRO A 532 8.61 -0.03 -30.71
N GLY A 533 8.55 -1.25 -30.16
CA GLY A 533 7.38 -1.73 -29.41
C GLY A 533 7.35 -1.17 -27.99
N GLY A 534 8.51 -1.09 -27.34
CA GLY A 534 8.70 -0.39 -26.08
C GLY A 534 8.32 1.08 -26.20
N LEU A 535 8.86 1.80 -27.20
CA LEU A 535 8.60 3.22 -27.43
C LEU A 535 7.09 3.51 -27.58
N ALA A 536 6.40 2.77 -28.45
CA ALA A 536 4.95 2.91 -28.62
C ALA A 536 4.17 2.65 -27.30
N SER A 537 4.63 1.70 -26.49
CA SER A 537 4.03 1.38 -25.20
C SER A 537 4.24 2.48 -24.16
N TRP A 538 5.45 3.04 -24.07
CA TRP A 538 5.79 4.13 -23.16
C TRP A 538 5.15 5.46 -23.56
N VAL A 539 5.05 5.77 -24.86
CA VAL A 539 4.25 6.91 -25.38
C VAL A 539 2.78 6.75 -24.99
N GLY A 540 2.20 5.57 -25.24
CA GLY A 540 0.81 5.24 -24.86
C GLY A 540 0.53 5.21 -23.36
N LEU A 541 1.56 5.27 -22.52
CA LEU A 541 1.47 5.46 -21.06
C LEU A 541 1.66 6.93 -20.68
N ALA A 542 2.67 7.61 -21.25
CA ALA A 542 2.99 9.01 -20.98
C ALA A 542 1.80 9.94 -21.25
N LEU A 543 1.06 9.71 -22.35
CA LEU A 543 -0.21 10.42 -22.66
C LEU A 543 -1.31 10.28 -21.60
N LYS A 544 -1.15 9.41 -20.60
CA LYS A 544 -2.13 9.14 -19.52
C LYS A 544 -1.65 9.57 -18.14
N ILE A 545 -0.35 9.57 -17.89
CA ILE A 545 0.25 9.84 -16.56
C ILE A 545 1.21 11.02 -16.53
N GLY A 546 1.46 11.66 -17.68
CA GLY A 546 2.37 12.79 -17.84
C GLY A 546 3.85 12.42 -17.67
N ASP A 547 4.72 13.37 -17.98
CA ASP A 547 6.17 13.25 -17.89
C ASP A 547 6.66 12.93 -16.45
N SER A 548 5.97 13.43 -15.41
CA SER A 548 6.24 13.09 -14.00
C SER A 548 6.00 11.61 -13.70
N GLY A 549 4.86 11.07 -14.13
CA GLY A 549 4.51 9.67 -13.94
C GLY A 549 5.37 8.72 -14.78
N LEU A 550 5.67 9.10 -16.04
CA LEU A 550 6.60 8.39 -16.90
C LEU A 550 7.96 8.24 -16.24
N ARG A 551 8.52 9.34 -15.73
CA ARG A 551 9.82 9.34 -15.06
C ARG A 551 9.82 8.40 -13.87
N SER A 552 8.79 8.45 -13.02
CA SER A 552 8.69 7.55 -11.86
C SER A 552 8.57 6.08 -12.26
N GLY A 553 7.81 5.77 -13.32
CA GLY A 553 7.71 4.42 -13.86
C GLY A 553 9.05 3.88 -14.38
N LEU A 554 9.85 4.72 -15.03
CA LEU A 554 11.20 4.34 -15.51
C LEU A 554 12.18 4.15 -14.36
N THR A 555 12.27 5.10 -13.42
CA THR A 555 13.23 5.05 -12.30
C THR A 555 12.85 4.07 -11.20
N SER A 556 11.60 3.61 -11.12
CA SER A 556 11.19 2.52 -10.21
C SER A 556 11.30 1.11 -10.82
N SER A 557 11.66 0.98 -12.10
CA SER A 557 11.80 -0.29 -12.80
C SER A 557 12.93 -1.18 -12.26
N ASP A 558 12.85 -2.49 -12.53
CA ASP A 558 13.94 -3.43 -12.20
C ASP A 558 15.21 -3.16 -13.02
N GLU A 559 15.09 -2.60 -14.22
CA GLU A 559 16.23 -2.24 -15.06
C GLU A 559 16.99 -1.05 -14.48
N TYR A 560 16.30 0.03 -14.10
CA TYR A 560 16.93 1.16 -13.41
C TYR A 560 17.58 0.70 -12.10
N TYR A 561 16.87 -0.13 -11.32
CA TYR A 561 17.39 -0.71 -10.09
C TYR A 561 18.67 -1.52 -10.32
N ALA A 562 18.68 -2.46 -11.28
CA ALA A 562 19.86 -3.27 -11.59
C ALA A 562 21.04 -2.42 -12.09
N ARG A 563 20.79 -1.42 -12.93
CA ARG A 563 21.80 -0.45 -13.38
C ARG A 563 22.40 0.36 -12.24
N ALA A 564 21.55 0.86 -11.33
CA ALA A 564 21.99 1.65 -10.20
C ALA A 564 22.80 0.83 -9.20
N VAL A 565 22.42 -0.43 -8.94
CA VAL A 565 23.24 -1.37 -8.16
C VAL A 565 24.61 -1.53 -8.83
N ALA A 566 24.66 -1.87 -10.12
CA ALA A 566 25.92 -2.09 -10.84
C ALA A 566 26.84 -0.84 -10.95
N ALA A 567 26.31 0.36 -10.73
CA ALA A 567 27.05 1.63 -10.84
C ALA A 567 27.43 2.26 -9.48
N TYR A 568 26.80 1.87 -8.37
CA TYR A 568 26.95 2.54 -7.07
C TYR A 568 27.12 1.60 -5.86
N SER A 569 27.27 0.28 -6.07
CA SER A 569 27.55 -0.73 -5.02
C SER A 569 29.01 -0.74 -4.55
#